data_AF-E2AWJ1-F1
#
_entry.id   AF-E2AWJ1-F1
#
_cell.length_a   1.000
_cell.length_b   1.000
_cell.length_c   1.000
_cell.angle_alpha   90.00
_cell.angle_beta   90.00
_cell.angle_gamma   90.00
#
_symmetry.space_group_name_H-M   'P 1'
#
loop_
_entity.id
_entity.type
_entity.pdbx_description
1 polymer ?
#
loop_
_entity_poly.entity_id
_entity_poly.type
_entity_poly.pdbx_seq_one_letter_code
_entity_poly.pdbx_strand_id
1 'polypeptide(L)'
;NISIISEILSSNGYPANFIFNTITSRVKRLIHNQSVPPSTSSPLPSPSSTQAFFVIPYIKGVSEHFRDIACKLNKSLAHVVLNKLNCFIKTHKDSLPLDCHTNVVYKM
;
A
#
# COMPACT_ATOMS: atom_id res chain seq x y z
N ASN A 1 12.36 -7.91 -11.36
CA ASN A 1 11.20 -7.01 -11.16
C ASN A 1 11.24 -5.80 -12.10
N ILE A 2 12.38 -5.11 -12.29
CA ILE A 2 12.45 -4.00 -13.27
C ILE A 2 12.23 -4.47 -14.72
N SER A 3 12.82 -5.60 -15.12
CA SER A 3 12.63 -6.18 -16.46
C SER A 3 11.17 -6.54 -16.78
N ILE A 4 10.44 -7.01 -15.76
CA ILE A 4 9.01 -7.33 -15.87
C ILE A 4 8.20 -6.05 -16.12
N ILE A 5 8.54 -4.96 -15.41
CA ILE A 5 7.88 -3.65 -15.60
C ILE A 5 8.15 -3.12 -17.01
N SER A 6 9.38 -3.22 -17.53
CA SER A 6 9.66 -2.76 -18.90
C SER A 6 8.91 -3.60 -19.94
N GLU A 7 8.83 -4.91 -19.76
CA GLU A 7 8.14 -5.82 -20.66
C GLU A 7 6.62 -5.56 -20.67
N ILE A 8 5.99 -5.44 -19.50
CA ILE A 8 4.56 -5.12 -19.37
C ILE A 8 4.25 -3.76 -19.97
N LEU A 9 5.03 -2.71 -19.66
CA LEU A 9 4.73 -1.39 -20.19
C LEU A 9 4.95 -1.31 -21.71
N SER A 10 5.92 -2.04 -22.23
CA SER A 10 6.16 -2.10 -23.68
C SER A 10 5.05 -2.87 -24.39
N SER A 11 4.60 -4.01 -23.84
CA SER A 11 3.51 -4.80 -24.43
C SER A 11 2.16 -4.09 -24.42
N ASN A 12 1.97 -3.14 -23.49
CA ASN A 12 0.78 -2.30 -23.42
C ASN A 12 0.89 -0.99 -24.23
N GLY A 13 1.94 -0.81 -25.04
CA GLY A 13 2.07 0.33 -25.95
C GLY A 13 2.31 1.69 -25.28
N TYR A 14 2.86 1.69 -24.05
CA TYR A 14 3.19 2.95 -23.39
C TYR A 14 4.36 3.66 -24.10
N PRO A 15 4.37 5.01 -24.16
CA PRO A 15 5.46 5.76 -24.77
C PRO A 15 6.80 5.44 -24.10
N ALA A 16 7.86 5.25 -24.89
CA ALA A 16 9.18 4.91 -24.38
C ALA A 16 9.69 5.88 -23.30
N ASN A 17 9.44 7.18 -23.47
CA ASN A 17 9.78 8.22 -22.48
C ASN A 17 9.13 7.93 -21.11
N PHE A 18 7.85 7.56 -21.08
CA PHE A 18 7.15 7.21 -19.84
C PHE A 18 7.76 5.99 -19.16
N ILE A 19 8.11 4.96 -19.95
CA ILE A 19 8.73 3.73 -19.44
C ILE A 19 10.08 4.05 -18.80
N PHE A 20 10.95 4.80 -19.49
CA PHE A 20 12.26 5.18 -18.99
C PHE A 20 12.17 6.06 -17.74
N ASN A 21 11.23 7.01 -17.67
CA ASN A 21 11.02 7.83 -16.48
C ASN A 21 10.58 7.00 -15.27
N THR A 22 9.70 6.03 -15.50
CA THR A 22 9.21 5.10 -14.47
C THR A 22 10.34 4.23 -13.92
N ILE A 23 11.16 3.65 -14.82
CA ILE A 23 12.32 2.84 -14.45
C ILE A 23 13.34 3.67 -13.69
N THR A 24 13.70 4.85 -14.21
CA THR A 24 14.67 5.77 -13.59
C THR A 24 14.24 6.16 -12.18
N SER A 25 12.98 6.55 -12.00
CA SER A 25 12.44 6.95 -10.69
C SER A 25 12.48 5.79 -9.70
N ARG A 26 12.20 4.57 -10.16
CA ARG A 26 12.26 3.37 -9.32
C ARG A 26 13.69 3.02 -8.92
N VAL A 27 14.65 3.09 -9.85
CA VAL A 27 16.08 2.86 -9.57
C VAL A 27 16.59 3.89 -8.57
N LYS A 28 16.30 5.18 -8.77
CA LYS A 28 16.66 6.26 -7.81
C LYS A 28 16.14 5.96 -6.40
N ARG A 29 14.90 5.53 -6.27
CA ARG A 29 14.30 5.17 -4.98
C ARG A 29 14.97 3.97 -4.32
N LEU A 30 15.32 2.95 -5.09
CA LEU A 30 16.02 1.77 -4.56
C LEU A 30 17.42 2.11 -4.07
N ILE A 31 18.15 2.93 -4.82
CA ILE A 31 19.49 3.41 -4.43
C ILE A 31 19.38 4.26 -3.16
N HIS A 32 18.45 5.22 -3.11
CA HIS A 32 18.22 6.04 -1.92
C HIS A 32 17.92 5.18 -0.69
N ASN A 33 17.03 4.19 -0.81
CA ASN A 33 16.68 3.31 0.30
C ASN A 33 17.82 2.40 0.76
N GLN A 34 18.82 2.14 -0.08
CA GLN A 34 20.00 1.36 0.26
C GLN A 34 21.15 2.22 0.80
N SER A 35 21.23 3.49 0.36
CA SER A 35 22.27 4.44 0.74
C SER A 35 21.99 5.16 2.06
N VAL A 36 20.75 5.13 2.58
CA VAL A 36 20.45 5.61 3.93
C VAL A 36 20.95 4.55 4.92
N PRO A 37 22.00 4.83 5.71
CA PRO A 37 22.35 3.96 6.83
C PRO A 37 21.16 3.94 7.80
N PRO A 38 20.90 2.83 8.52
CA PRO A 38 20.10 2.94 9.73
C PRO A 38 20.78 4.01 10.58
N SER A 39 20.07 5.09 10.86
CA SER A 39 20.59 6.25 11.58
C SER A 39 21.05 5.84 12.98
N THR A 40 22.31 5.43 13.10
CA THR A 40 23.05 5.26 14.35
C THR A 40 23.82 6.56 14.59
N SER A 41 23.11 7.60 15.05
CA SER A 41 23.64 8.78 15.77
C SER A 41 22.63 9.92 15.76
N SER A 42 21.58 9.77 16.55
CA SER A 42 21.01 10.91 17.27
C SER A 42 21.17 10.59 18.76
N PRO A 43 21.55 11.54 19.63
CA PRO A 43 21.56 11.30 21.07
C PRO A 43 20.18 10.74 21.42
N LEU A 44 20.19 9.57 22.06
CA LEU A 44 19.04 8.82 22.54
C LEU A 44 17.82 9.75 22.71
N PRO A 45 16.81 9.70 21.82
CA PRO A 45 15.51 10.11 22.29
C PRO A 45 15.24 9.10 23.41
N SER A 46 15.09 9.61 24.64
CA SER A 46 14.35 8.92 25.71
C SER A 46 13.26 8.07 25.06
N PRO A 47 13.05 6.81 25.46
CA PRO A 47 12.21 5.86 24.71
C PRO A 47 10.91 6.58 24.35
N SER A 48 10.84 7.07 23.11
CA SER A 48 9.80 7.99 22.71
C SER A 48 8.65 7.07 22.50
N SER A 49 7.88 6.92 23.58
CA SER A 49 6.92 5.86 23.82
C SER A 49 6.27 5.49 22.50
N THR A 50 6.70 4.38 21.89
CA THR A 50 6.10 3.92 20.64
C THR A 50 4.63 3.83 20.94
N GLN A 51 3.85 4.77 20.39
CA GLN A 51 2.49 4.98 20.83
C GLN A 51 1.73 3.68 20.56
N ALA A 52 1.47 2.92 21.63
CA ALA A 52 0.84 1.63 21.49
C ALA A 52 -0.64 1.86 21.22
N PHE A 53 -1.16 1.24 20.17
CA PHE A 53 -2.56 1.37 19.80
C PHE A 53 -3.38 0.17 20.28
N PHE A 54 -4.56 0.46 20.79
CA PHE A 54 -5.62 -0.52 21.03
C PHE A 54 -6.55 -0.48 19.80
N VAL A 55 -6.52 -1.53 18.99
CA VAL A 55 -7.15 -1.54 17.66
C VAL A 55 -8.44 -2.34 17.70
N ILE A 56 -9.55 -1.73 17.29
CA ILE A 56 -10.86 -2.40 17.17
C ILE A 56 -11.56 -2.07 15.86
N PRO A 57 -12.50 -2.91 15.40
CA PRO A 57 -13.44 -2.53 14.35
C PRO A 57 -14.29 -1.31 14.75
N TYR A 58 -14.51 -0.38 13.83
CA TYR A 58 -15.50 0.69 14.06
C TYR A 58 -16.92 0.12 13.98
N ILE A 59 -17.67 0.25 15.07
CA ILE A 59 -19.07 -0.14 15.17
C ILE A 59 -19.78 1.01 15.85
N LYS A 60 -20.62 1.74 15.10
CA LYS A 60 -21.32 2.93 15.58
C LYS A 60 -22.10 2.63 16.87
N GLY A 61 -21.83 3.38 17.92
CA GLY A 61 -22.47 3.23 19.23
C GLY A 61 -21.85 2.17 20.14
N VAL A 62 -20.85 1.41 19.67
CA VAL A 62 -20.14 0.39 20.45
C VAL A 62 -18.67 0.77 20.60
N SER A 63 -18.01 1.12 19.50
CA SER A 63 -16.57 1.42 19.47
C SER A 63 -16.18 2.63 20.34
N GLU A 64 -17.08 3.59 20.51
CA GLU A 64 -16.87 4.81 21.29
C GLU A 64 -16.65 4.51 22.79
N HIS A 65 -17.25 3.42 23.29
CA HIS A 65 -17.11 2.98 24.69
C HIS A 65 -15.75 2.34 24.99
N PHE A 66 -14.97 1.96 23.98
CA PHE A 66 -13.64 1.39 24.18
C PHE A 66 -12.56 2.44 24.49
N ARG A 67 -12.91 3.73 24.45
CA ARG A 67 -11.97 4.82 24.80
C ARG A 67 -11.48 4.69 26.23
N ASP A 68 -12.37 4.38 27.17
CA ASP A 68 -12.02 4.23 28.58
C ASP A 68 -11.08 3.03 28.79
N ILE A 69 -11.30 1.95 28.05
CA ILE A 69 -10.46 0.74 28.07
C ILE A 69 -9.06 1.06 27.52
N ALA A 70 -8.99 1.77 26.39
CA ALA A 70 -7.71 2.18 25.80
C ALA A 70 -6.92 3.09 26.75
N CYS A 71 -7.58 4.06 27.39
CA CYS A 71 -6.97 4.92 28.41
C CYS A 71 -6.42 4.12 29.60
N LYS A 72 -7.17 3.14 30.13
CA LYS A 72 -6.70 2.26 31.22
C LYS A 72 -5.46 1.45 30.84
N LEU A 73 -5.31 1.12 29.56
CA LEU A 73 -4.16 0.38 29.04
C LEU A 73 -2.96 1.28 28.69
N ASN A 74 -3.05 2.60 28.90
CA ASN A 74 -2.08 3.59 28.41
C ASN A 74 -1.83 3.46 26.89
N LYS A 75 -2.90 3.17 26.14
CA LYS A 75 -2.86 3.02 24.68
C LYS A 75 -3.80 4.00 24.01
N SER A 76 -3.46 4.38 22.79
CA SER A 76 -4.35 5.18 21.94
C SER A 76 -5.37 4.28 21.24
N LEU A 77 -6.64 4.69 21.18
CA LEU A 77 -7.68 3.94 20.49
C LEU A 77 -7.56 4.15 18.97
N ALA A 78 -7.49 3.06 18.20
CA ALA A 78 -7.51 3.08 16.75
C ALA A 78 -8.67 2.24 16.21
N HIS A 79 -9.27 2.72 15.13
CA HIS A 79 -10.41 2.06 14.49
C HIS A 79 -10.01 1.47 13.15
N VAL A 80 -10.52 0.27 12.86
CA VAL A 80 -10.37 -0.39 11.56
C VAL A 80 -11.73 -0.58 10.91
N VAL A 81 -11.80 -0.35 9.61
CA VAL A 81 -13.00 -0.62 8.81
C VAL A 81 -13.02 -2.10 8.42
N LEU A 82 -14.12 -2.79 8.73
CA LEU A 82 -14.31 -4.20 8.36
C LEU A 82 -14.51 -4.36 6.84
N ASN A 83 -15.31 -3.47 6.25
CA ASN A 83 -15.64 -3.47 4.82
C ASN A 83 -14.55 -2.77 4.01
N LYS A 84 -13.33 -3.33 4.00
CA LYS A 84 -12.27 -2.82 3.13
C LYS A 84 -12.67 -3.08 1.68
N LEU A 85 -12.60 -2.03 0.85
CA LEU A 85 -12.92 -2.15 -0.58
C LEU A 85 -12.05 -3.17 -1.31
N ASN A 86 -10.90 -3.56 -0.75
CA ASN A 86 -10.01 -4.56 -1.34
C ASN A 86 -10.62 -5.98 -1.45
N CYS A 87 -11.72 -6.27 -0.74
CA CYS A 87 -12.46 -7.52 -0.95
C CYS A 87 -13.26 -7.51 -2.26
N PHE A 88 -13.69 -6.32 -2.72
CA PHE A 88 -14.43 -6.12 -3.97
C PHE A 88 -13.52 -5.68 -5.13
N ILE A 89 -12.59 -4.77 -4.85
CA ILE A 89 -11.70 -4.12 -5.81
C ILE A 89 -10.29 -4.67 -5.56
N LYS A 90 -9.93 -5.71 -6.32
CA LYS A 90 -8.59 -6.28 -6.29
C LYS A 90 -7.64 -5.44 -7.15
N THR A 91 -6.36 -5.39 -6.80
CA THR A 91 -5.32 -4.64 -7.54
C THR A 91 -5.17 -5.12 -8.99
N HIS A 92 -5.60 -6.36 -9.26
CA HIS A 92 -5.76 -6.90 -10.60
C HIS A 92 -7.25 -6.83 -10.97
N LYS A 93 -7.59 -6.32 -12.16
CA LYS A 93 -8.95 -6.42 -12.70
C LYS A 93 -9.43 -7.87 -12.63
N ASP A 94 -10.75 -8.07 -12.60
CA ASP A 94 -11.40 -9.38 -12.71
C ASP A 94 -10.60 -10.24 -13.69
N SER A 95 -9.98 -11.30 -13.17
CA SER A 95 -9.32 -12.26 -14.04
C SER A 95 -10.42 -12.83 -14.90
N LEU A 96 -10.46 -12.42 -16.16
CA LEU A 96 -11.36 -13.01 -17.12
C LEU A 96 -11.05 -14.52 -17.14
N PRO A 97 -12.06 -15.39 -17.11
CA PRO A 97 -11.88 -16.79 -17.44
C PRO A 97 -11.15 -16.88 -18.78
N LEU A 98 -10.28 -17.88 -18.94
CA LEU A 98 -9.47 -18.04 -20.16
C LEU A 98 -10.34 -18.02 -21.43
N ASP A 99 -11.59 -18.49 -21.30
CA ASP A 99 -12.60 -18.58 -22.36
C ASP A 99 -13.18 -17.21 -22.81
N CYS A 100 -13.00 -16.15 -22.01
CA CYS A 100 -13.46 -14.80 -22.33
C CYS A 100 -12.40 -13.93 -23.03
N HIS A 101 -11.24 -14.50 -23.39
CA HIS A 101 -10.23 -13.81 -24.23
C HIS A 101 -10.57 -13.79 -25.73
N THR A 102 -11.80 -14.12 -26.10
CA THR A 102 -12.24 -14.17 -27.49
C THR A 102 -12.59 -12.76 -28.01
N ASN A 103 -11.59 -12.09 -28.58
CA ASN A 103 -11.69 -11.25 -29.79
C ASN A 103 -12.91 -10.30 -29.93
N VAL A 104 -13.31 -9.59 -28.88
CA VAL A 104 -14.20 -8.43 -29.06
C VAL A 104 -13.39 -7.23 -29.52
N VAL A 105 -13.27 -7.11 -30.84
CA VAL A 105 -12.92 -5.85 -31.52
C VAL A 105 -14.05 -4.86 -31.22
N TYR A 106 -13.77 -3.82 -30.43
CA TYR A 106 -14.67 -2.67 -30.37
C TYR A 106 -14.57 -1.93 -31.69
N LYS A 107 -15.62 -2.03 -32.50
CA LYS A 107 -15.79 -1.23 -33.70
C LYS A 107 -16.32 0.14 -33.25
N MET A 108 -15.55 1.18 -33.53
CA MET A 108 -16.01 2.58 -33.46
C MET A 108 -16.82 2.92 -34.71
#